data_AF-A0AAE6X366-F1
#
_entry.id   AF-A0AAE6X366-F1
#
_cell.length_a   1.000
_cell.length_b   1.000
_cell.length_c   1.000
_cell.angle_alpha   90.00
_cell.angle_beta   90.00
_cell.angle_gamma   90.00
#
_symmetry.space_group_name_H-M   'P 1'
#
loop_
_entity.id
_entity.type
_entity.pdbx_description
1 polymer ?
#
loop_
_entity_poly.entity_id
_entity_poly.type
_entity_poly.pdbx_seq_one_letter_code
_entity_poly.pdbx_strand_id
1 'polypeptide(L)'
;MNRERTVVLLEIAMMAAFAMVLDFIDSQIKGIFFGLSLSFSMVPILLLSFRRGVKAGMAAGFLWGLLQIVVGDAAGSIVHPLQGFLDYAFAFTLIGLAGLAGRPVNHTKIVIFTALAVLARYFIHFLSGWVYFGAYAPKGQPAWLYSLLYNGQIALINGITCIVILVILFTVAPKLFNVIKYNRY
;
A
#
# COMPACT_ATOMS: atom_id res chain seq x y z
N MET A 1 3.28 -30.08 1.98
CA MET A 1 3.63 -28.64 2.04
C MET A 1 4.05 -28.31 3.47
N ASN A 2 5.13 -27.55 3.71
CA ASN A 2 5.53 -27.17 5.09
C ASN A 2 4.42 -26.31 5.73
N ARG A 3 3.96 -26.67 6.95
CA ARG A 3 2.89 -25.96 7.68
C ARG A 3 3.15 -24.45 7.75
N GLU A 4 4.41 -24.05 7.99
CA GLU A 4 4.78 -22.64 8.06
C GLU A 4 4.61 -21.91 6.72
N ARG A 5 5.02 -22.53 5.61
CA ARG A 5 4.82 -21.97 4.27
C ARG A 5 3.33 -21.80 3.96
N THR A 6 2.52 -22.77 4.36
CA THR A 6 1.05 -22.73 4.20
C THR A 6 0.46 -21.55 4.97
N VAL A 7 0.86 -21.35 6.23
CA VAL A 7 0.41 -20.21 7.05
C VAL A 7 0.82 -18.87 6.43
N VAL A 8 2.05 -18.75 5.91
CA VAL A 8 2.49 -17.51 5.25
C VAL A 8 1.68 -17.21 4.00
N LEU A 9 1.38 -18.23 3.17
CA LEU A 9 0.55 -18.05 1.98
C LEU A 9 -0.88 -17.64 2.33
N LEU A 10 -1.45 -18.21 3.40
CA LEU A 10 -2.76 -17.79 3.92
C LEU A 10 -2.75 -16.35 4.42
N GLU A 11 -1.74 -15.95 5.20
CA GLU A 11 -1.60 -14.56 5.65
C GLU A 11 -1.47 -13.58 4.47
N ILE A 12 -0.72 -13.95 3.42
CA ILE A 12 -0.62 -13.15 2.18
C ILE A 12 -1.99 -12.96 1.53
N ALA A 13 -2.72 -14.05 1.30
CA ALA A 13 -4.03 -14.00 0.65
C ALA A 13 -5.06 -13.21 1.49
N MET A 14 -5.11 -13.47 2.79
CA MET A 14 -6.02 -12.79 3.72
C MET A 14 -5.75 -11.30 3.79
N MET A 15 -4.48 -10.88 3.86
CA MET A 15 -4.14 -9.45 3.96
C MET A 15 -4.38 -8.71 2.65
N ALA A 16 -4.16 -9.35 1.50
CA ALA A 16 -4.53 -8.80 0.19
C ALA A 16 -6.04 -8.63 0.05
N ALA A 17 -6.83 -9.65 0.42
CA ALA A 17 -8.28 -9.56 0.42
C ALA A 17 -8.79 -8.50 1.41
N PHE A 18 -8.19 -8.40 2.59
CA PHE A 18 -8.57 -7.39 3.56
C PHE A 18 -8.25 -5.98 3.06
N ALA A 19 -7.09 -5.76 2.45
CA ALA A 19 -6.76 -4.50 1.80
C ALA A 19 -7.79 -4.13 0.73
N MET A 20 -8.23 -5.10 -0.09
CA MET A 20 -9.28 -4.87 -1.09
C MET A 20 -10.63 -4.45 -0.46
N VAL A 21 -11.04 -5.08 0.63
CA VAL A 21 -12.27 -4.70 1.35
C VAL A 21 -12.17 -3.29 1.91
N LEU A 22 -11.02 -2.93 2.50
CA LEU A 22 -10.79 -1.57 2.97
C LEU A 22 -10.84 -0.57 1.82
N ASP A 23 -10.36 -0.95 0.65
CA ASP A 23 -10.30 -0.07 -0.53
C ASP A 23 -11.70 0.22 -1.08
N PHE A 24 -12.60 -0.75 -1.02
CA PHE A 24 -14.02 -0.51 -1.27
C PHE A 24 -14.63 0.46 -0.25
N ILE A 25 -14.30 0.33 1.04
CA ILE A 25 -14.79 1.27 2.06
C ILE A 25 -14.24 2.68 1.80
N ASP A 26 -12.93 2.79 1.54
CA ASP A 26 -12.27 4.05 1.22
C ASP A 26 -12.93 4.70 0.00
N SER A 27 -13.28 3.92 -1.03
CA SER A 27 -13.96 4.41 -2.25
C SER A 27 -15.30 5.10 -1.96
N GLN A 28 -16.04 4.66 -0.94
CA GLN A 28 -17.32 5.25 -0.54
C GLN A 28 -17.15 6.55 0.26
N ILE A 29 -15.97 6.77 0.84
CA ILE A 29 -15.66 7.93 1.69
C ILE A 29 -14.89 9.00 0.88
N LYS A 30 -14.40 8.67 -0.33
CA LYS A 30 -13.80 9.63 -1.27
C LYS A 30 -14.78 10.78 -1.54
N GLY A 31 -14.47 11.96 -1.03
CA GLY A 31 -15.27 13.18 -1.18
C GLY A 31 -15.79 13.79 0.12
N ILE A 32 -15.81 13.03 1.23
CA ILE A 32 -16.24 13.55 2.54
C ILE A 32 -15.26 14.61 3.07
N PHE A 33 -13.97 14.48 2.77
CA PHE A 33 -12.91 15.37 3.25
C PHE A 33 -12.48 16.42 2.20
N PHE A 34 -13.38 17.28 1.71
CA PHE A 34 -13.02 18.43 0.84
C PHE A 34 -12.13 18.07 -0.38
N GLY A 35 -12.33 16.88 -0.98
CA GLY A 35 -11.51 16.40 -2.11
C GLY A 35 -10.20 15.71 -1.73
N LEU A 36 -9.90 15.56 -0.43
CA LEU A 36 -8.78 14.77 0.08
C LEU A 36 -9.19 13.28 0.11
N SER A 37 -8.48 12.44 -0.63
CA SER A 37 -8.68 10.98 -0.60
C SER A 37 -7.94 10.40 0.61
N LEU A 38 -8.63 10.26 1.74
CA LEU A 38 -8.12 9.59 2.93
C LEU A 38 -8.32 8.07 2.76
N SER A 39 -7.22 7.33 2.65
CA SER A 39 -7.21 5.87 2.50
C SER A 39 -6.32 5.21 3.54
N PHE A 40 -6.82 4.14 4.14
CA PHE A 40 -6.10 3.28 5.08
C PHE A 40 -5.92 1.85 4.55
N SER A 41 -6.27 1.61 3.29
CA SER A 41 -6.20 0.30 2.63
C SER A 41 -4.80 -0.32 2.54
N MET A 42 -3.73 0.48 2.69
CA MET A 42 -2.36 -0.06 2.73
C MET A 42 -2.01 -0.75 4.06
N VAL A 43 -2.79 -0.51 5.13
CA VAL A 43 -2.48 -0.99 6.49
C VAL A 43 -2.30 -2.52 6.56
N PRO A 44 -3.16 -3.37 5.97
CA PRO A 44 -2.97 -4.82 6.00
C PRO A 44 -1.65 -5.27 5.36
N ILE A 45 -1.26 -4.65 4.24
CA ILE A 45 -0.03 -4.98 3.51
C ILE A 45 1.21 -4.52 4.29
N LEU A 46 1.17 -3.29 4.84
CA LEU A 46 2.23 -2.77 5.69
C LEU A 46 2.40 -3.62 6.95
N LEU A 47 1.30 -3.98 7.62
CA LEU A 47 1.31 -4.86 8.79
C LEU A 47 1.94 -6.22 8.44
N LEU A 48 1.54 -6.84 7.31
CA LEU A 48 2.14 -8.08 6.85
C LEU A 48 3.63 -7.92 6.55
N SER A 49 4.04 -6.78 5.99
CA SER A 49 5.43 -6.49 5.70
C SER A 49 6.28 -6.44 6.97
N PHE A 50 5.80 -5.77 8.03
CA PHE A 50 6.46 -5.79 9.34
C PHE A 50 6.44 -7.19 9.98
N ARG A 51 5.33 -7.92 9.82
CA ARG A 51 5.14 -9.24 10.43
C ARG A 51 5.96 -10.34 9.77
N ARG A 52 5.99 -10.43 8.44
CA ARG A 52 6.55 -11.52 7.64
C ARG A 52 7.75 -11.11 6.78
N GLY A 53 8.03 -9.82 6.66
CA GLY A 53 9.17 -9.28 5.91
C GLY A 53 8.82 -8.98 4.45
N VAL A 54 9.83 -8.51 3.72
CA VAL A 54 9.68 -7.92 2.38
C VAL A 54 8.97 -8.85 1.39
N LYS A 55 9.37 -10.12 1.32
CA LYS A 55 8.83 -11.06 0.33
C LYS A 55 7.32 -11.27 0.47
N ALA A 56 6.83 -11.42 1.71
CA ALA A 56 5.41 -11.60 1.96
C ALA A 56 4.62 -10.31 1.73
N GLY A 57 5.17 -9.17 2.16
CA GLY A 57 4.59 -7.85 1.89
C GLY A 57 4.45 -7.56 0.39
N MET A 58 5.51 -7.80 -0.38
CA MET A 58 5.53 -7.62 -1.83
C MET A 58 4.51 -8.53 -2.52
N ALA A 59 4.43 -9.81 -2.13
CA ALA A 59 3.46 -10.74 -2.68
C ALA A 59 2.01 -10.32 -2.39
N ALA A 60 1.71 -9.88 -1.17
CA ALA A 60 0.37 -9.42 -0.81
C ALA A 60 0.00 -8.09 -1.50
N GLY A 61 0.94 -7.15 -1.60
CA GLY A 61 0.75 -5.92 -2.35
C GLY A 61 0.47 -6.19 -3.83
N PHE A 62 1.28 -7.03 -4.46
CA PHE A 62 1.05 -7.47 -5.84
C PHE A 62 -0.34 -8.09 -6.03
N LEU A 63 -0.75 -8.99 -5.13
CA LEU A 63 -2.07 -9.61 -5.19
C LEU A 63 -3.20 -8.60 -5.01
N TRP A 64 -3.09 -7.66 -4.07
CA TRP A 64 -4.08 -6.59 -3.90
C TRP A 64 -4.20 -5.75 -5.17
N GLY A 65 -3.06 -5.40 -5.77
CA GLY A 65 -2.99 -4.73 -7.06
C GLY A 65 -3.73 -5.44 -8.19
N LEU A 66 -3.52 -6.76 -8.32
CA LEU A 66 -4.25 -7.58 -9.29
C LEU A 66 -5.75 -7.66 -8.98
N LEU A 67 -6.14 -7.70 -7.70
CA LEU A 67 -7.54 -7.73 -7.29
C LEU A 67 -8.27 -6.44 -7.74
N GLN A 68 -7.62 -5.28 -7.68
CA GLN A 68 -8.22 -4.03 -8.19
C GLN A 68 -8.54 -4.13 -9.69
N ILE A 69 -7.69 -4.79 -10.48
CA ILE A 69 -7.94 -5.02 -11.90
C ILE A 69 -9.08 -6.02 -12.10
N VAL A 70 -9.02 -7.17 -11.43
CA VAL A 70 -9.97 -8.28 -11.64
C VAL A 70 -11.38 -7.92 -11.21
N VAL A 71 -11.54 -7.16 -10.12
CA VAL A 71 -12.87 -6.73 -9.64
C VAL A 71 -13.40 -5.50 -10.42
N GLY A 72 -12.62 -4.96 -11.35
CA GLY A 72 -13.03 -3.85 -12.21
C GLY A 72 -12.88 -2.46 -11.58
N ASP A 73 -12.39 -2.36 -10.34
CA ASP A 73 -12.14 -1.08 -9.66
C ASP A 73 -11.10 -0.23 -10.41
N ALA A 74 -10.11 -0.88 -11.02
CA ALA A 74 -9.08 -0.21 -11.83
C ALA A 74 -9.52 0.15 -13.26
N ALA A 75 -10.63 -0.40 -13.76
CA ALA A 75 -10.94 -0.39 -15.19
C ALA A 75 -11.12 1.03 -15.78
N GLY A 76 -11.65 1.97 -14.99
CA GLY A 76 -11.84 3.37 -15.42
C GLY A 76 -10.56 4.22 -15.44
N SER A 77 -9.46 3.71 -14.88
CA SER A 77 -8.22 4.46 -14.65
C SER A 77 -7.04 3.93 -15.48
N ILE A 78 -7.22 2.82 -16.19
CA ILE A 78 -6.19 2.23 -17.05
C ILE A 78 -6.31 2.83 -18.45
N VAL A 79 -5.39 3.72 -18.80
CA VAL A 79 -5.33 4.39 -20.12
C VAL A 79 -4.30 3.77 -21.06
N HIS A 80 -3.33 3.03 -20.51
CA HIS A 80 -2.30 2.32 -21.27
C HIS A 80 -1.86 1.05 -20.53
N PRO A 81 -1.59 -0.09 -21.20
CA PRO A 81 -1.23 -1.35 -20.51
C PRO A 81 -0.02 -1.24 -19.58
N LEU A 82 1.04 -0.52 -20.00
CA LEU A 82 2.21 -0.29 -19.15
C LEU A 82 1.87 0.57 -17.93
N GLN A 83 1.00 1.57 -18.10
CA GLN A 83 0.53 2.40 -16.99
C GLN A 83 -0.27 1.54 -15.99
N GLY A 84 -1.18 0.70 -16.49
CA GLY A 84 -1.93 -0.22 -15.66
C GLY A 84 -1.02 -1.16 -14.85
N PHE A 85 0.01 -1.73 -15.48
CA PHE A 85 1.00 -2.53 -14.76
C PHE A 85 1.76 -1.73 -13.69
N LEU A 86 2.22 -0.52 -14.03
CA LEU A 86 2.98 0.32 -13.11
C LEU A 86 2.13 0.71 -11.90
N ASP A 87 0.90 1.21 -12.13
CA ASP A 87 0.06 1.74 -11.08
C ASP A 87 -0.59 0.66 -10.23
N TYR A 88 -1.01 -0.46 -10.82
CA TYR A 88 -1.77 -1.48 -10.09
C TYR A 88 -0.90 -2.65 -9.64
N ALA A 89 0.10 -3.09 -10.40
CA ALA A 89 0.94 -4.21 -9.98
C ALA A 89 2.24 -3.73 -9.30
N PHE A 90 3.03 -2.91 -9.98
CA PHE A 90 4.37 -2.57 -9.54
C PHE A 90 4.36 -1.66 -8.30
N ALA A 91 3.60 -0.56 -8.33
CA ALA A 91 3.50 0.39 -7.23
C ALA A 91 2.99 -0.28 -5.94
N PHE A 92 2.02 -1.19 -6.04
CA PHE A 92 1.48 -1.93 -4.90
C PHE A 92 2.47 -2.94 -4.33
N THR A 93 3.27 -3.57 -5.19
CA THR A 93 4.36 -4.47 -4.75
C THR A 93 5.36 -3.72 -3.86
N LEU A 94 5.68 -2.46 -4.18
CA LEU A 94 6.65 -1.65 -3.42
C LEU A 94 6.22 -1.34 -1.99
N ILE A 95 4.93 -1.48 -1.64
CA ILE A 95 4.45 -1.38 -0.25
C ILE A 95 5.19 -2.39 0.65
N GLY A 96 5.56 -3.55 0.09
CA GLY A 96 6.33 -4.59 0.77
C GLY A 96 7.70 -4.15 1.30
N LEU A 97 8.26 -3.03 0.82
CA LEU A 97 9.53 -2.48 1.29
C LEU A 97 9.50 -2.08 2.77
N ALA A 98 8.33 -1.90 3.37
CA ALA A 98 8.19 -1.72 4.81
C ALA A 98 8.82 -2.87 5.63
N GLY A 99 8.90 -4.07 5.04
CA GLY A 99 9.54 -5.24 5.65
C GLY A 99 11.06 -5.13 5.81
N LEU A 100 11.71 -4.13 5.20
CA LEU A 100 13.14 -3.83 5.41
C LEU A 100 13.43 -3.36 6.84
N ALA A 101 12.38 -3.01 7.62
CA ALA A 101 12.50 -2.69 9.04
C ALA A 101 13.22 -3.76 9.87
N GLY A 102 13.14 -5.01 9.43
CA GLY A 102 13.66 -6.16 10.16
C GLY A 102 12.97 -6.32 11.52
N ARG A 103 13.41 -7.33 12.27
CA ARG A 103 12.88 -7.63 13.61
C ARG A 103 13.98 -7.45 14.67
N PRO A 104 13.67 -7.03 15.90
CA PRO A 104 12.35 -6.60 16.37
C PRO A 104 11.91 -5.26 15.75
N VAL A 105 10.59 -5.09 15.59
CA VAL A 105 9.95 -3.84 15.15
C VAL A 105 9.70 -2.95 16.36
N ASN A 106 9.82 -1.63 16.17
CA ASN A 106 9.49 -0.61 17.18
C ASN A 106 8.79 0.57 16.49
N HIS A 107 8.27 1.54 17.26
CA HIS A 107 7.56 2.71 16.73
C HIS A 107 8.36 3.48 15.68
N THR A 108 9.65 3.72 15.93
CA THR A 108 10.55 4.42 15.00
C THR A 108 10.65 3.70 13.66
N LYS A 109 10.82 2.36 13.68
CA LYS A 109 10.86 1.55 12.46
C LYS A 109 9.52 1.57 11.74
N ILE A 110 8.39 1.55 12.44
CA ILE A 110 7.07 1.64 11.81
C ILE A 110 6.96 2.95 11.03
N VAL A 111 7.33 4.08 11.63
CA VAL A 111 7.29 5.40 10.97
C VAL A 111 8.21 5.43 9.75
N ILE A 112 9.51 5.11 9.92
CA ILE A 112 10.52 5.23 8.86
C ILE A 112 10.20 4.32 7.68
N PHE A 113 9.89 3.05 7.94
CA PHE A 113 9.73 2.07 6.87
C PHE A 113 8.34 2.12 6.22
N THR A 114 7.32 2.65 6.92
CA THR A 114 6.06 3.03 6.27
C THR A 114 6.28 4.22 5.33
N ALA A 115 6.99 5.26 5.78
CA ALA A 115 7.31 6.41 4.93
C ALA A 115 8.12 6.00 3.69
N LEU A 116 9.10 5.09 3.85
CA LEU A 116 9.86 4.53 2.73
C LEU A 116 8.95 3.81 1.72
N ALA A 117 8.07 2.93 2.19
CA ALA A 117 7.15 2.18 1.34
C ALA A 117 6.17 3.09 0.58
N VAL A 118 5.62 4.10 1.28
CA VAL A 118 4.72 5.11 0.68
C VAL A 118 5.46 5.95 -0.35
N LEU A 119 6.69 6.39 -0.06
CA LEU A 119 7.50 7.17 -0.98
C LEU A 119 7.85 6.36 -2.25
N ALA A 120 8.20 5.08 -2.10
CA ALA A 120 8.50 4.19 -3.21
C ALA A 120 7.27 3.98 -4.12
N ARG A 121 6.09 3.73 -3.53
CA ARG A 121 4.83 3.64 -4.27
C ARG A 121 4.50 4.97 -4.96
N TYR A 122 4.61 6.07 -4.24
CA TYR A 122 4.37 7.42 -4.75
C TYR A 122 5.25 7.74 -5.96
N PHE A 123 6.53 7.39 -5.92
CA PHE A 123 7.44 7.65 -7.03
C PHE A 123 6.96 7.03 -8.34
N ILE A 124 6.39 5.81 -8.29
CA ILE A 124 5.81 5.16 -9.47
C ILE A 124 4.56 5.90 -9.95
N HIS A 125 3.65 6.26 -9.05
CA HIS A 125 2.46 7.03 -9.40
C HIS A 125 2.79 8.43 -9.92
N PHE A 126 3.84 9.07 -9.42
CA PHE A 126 4.36 10.32 -9.94
C PHE A 126 4.82 10.18 -11.40
N LEU A 127 5.64 9.15 -11.69
CA LEU A 127 6.12 8.90 -13.06
C LEU A 127 4.95 8.55 -14.00
N SER A 128 4.02 7.71 -13.55
CA SER A 128 2.81 7.39 -14.30
C SER A 128 1.96 8.64 -14.57
N GLY A 129 1.70 9.45 -13.54
CA GLY A 129 0.96 10.70 -13.65
C GLY A 129 1.60 11.70 -14.60
N TRP A 130 2.93 11.79 -14.60
CA TRP A 130 3.65 12.68 -15.51
C TRP A 130 3.50 12.21 -16.96
N VAL A 131 3.67 10.91 -17.23
CA VAL A 131 3.66 10.37 -18.59
C VAL A 131 2.25 10.27 -19.18
N TYR A 132 1.27 9.82 -18.40
CA TYR A 132 -0.05 9.41 -18.92
C TYR A 132 -1.19 10.37 -18.56
N PHE A 133 -1.04 11.21 -17.54
CA PHE A 133 -2.12 12.05 -17.00
C PHE A 133 -1.88 13.56 -17.11
N GLY A 134 -0.93 13.97 -17.97
CA GLY A 134 -0.66 15.39 -18.21
C GLY A 134 -1.84 16.20 -18.76
N ALA A 135 -2.81 15.54 -19.41
CA ALA A 135 -4.02 16.18 -19.92
C ALA A 135 -4.93 16.76 -18.82
N TYR A 136 -4.78 16.31 -17.57
CA TYR A 136 -5.53 16.82 -16.42
C TYR A 136 -4.84 18.02 -15.73
N ALA A 137 -3.66 18.44 -16.21
CA ALA A 137 -2.94 19.57 -15.65
C ALA A 137 -3.70 20.89 -15.86
N PRO A 138 -3.79 21.77 -14.83
CA PRO A 138 -4.32 23.12 -14.97
C PRO A 138 -3.63 23.91 -16.09
N LYS A 139 -4.37 24.84 -16.70
CA LYS A 139 -3.84 25.68 -17.79
C LYS A 139 -2.57 26.42 -17.34
N GLY A 140 -1.46 26.19 -18.04
CA GLY A 140 -0.16 26.80 -17.74
C GLY A 140 0.71 26.03 -16.74
N GLN A 141 0.22 24.91 -16.19
CA GLN A 141 1.01 24.04 -15.30
C GLN A 141 1.65 22.89 -16.10
N PRO A 142 2.97 22.64 -15.96
CA PRO A 142 3.60 21.51 -16.63
C PRO A 142 3.17 20.17 -16.01
N ALA A 143 3.05 19.13 -16.82
CA ALA A 143 2.52 17.82 -16.42
C ALA A 143 3.29 17.18 -15.24
N TRP A 144 4.61 17.33 -15.19
CA TRP A 144 5.42 16.83 -14.07
C TRP A 144 5.03 17.51 -12.74
N LEU A 145 4.79 18.82 -12.76
CA LEU A 145 4.43 19.57 -11.55
C LEU A 145 3.01 19.21 -11.10
N TYR A 146 2.09 19.04 -12.05
CA TYR A 146 0.76 18.52 -11.76
C TYR A 146 0.83 17.15 -11.09
N SER A 147 1.55 16.20 -11.68
CA SER A 147 1.69 14.85 -11.13
C SER A 147 2.36 14.85 -9.76
N LEU A 148 3.41 15.65 -9.57
CA LEU A 148 4.14 15.79 -8.31
C LEU A 148 3.19 16.24 -7.19
N LEU A 149 2.43 17.30 -7.42
CA LEU A 149 1.52 17.85 -6.40
C LEU A 149 0.33 16.92 -6.16
N TYR A 150 -0.29 16.41 -7.23
CA TYR A 150 -1.49 15.59 -7.14
C TYR A 150 -1.22 14.25 -6.43
N ASN A 151 -0.18 13.53 -6.84
CA ASN A 151 0.19 12.27 -6.20
C ASN A 151 0.84 12.52 -4.84
N GLY A 152 1.54 13.66 -4.66
CA GLY A 152 2.29 13.98 -3.46
C GLY A 152 1.38 14.24 -2.26
N GLN A 153 0.31 15.00 -2.45
CA GLN A 153 -0.69 15.21 -1.40
C GLN A 153 -1.37 13.88 -1.01
N ILE A 154 -1.73 13.03 -1.99
CA ILE A 154 -2.37 11.73 -1.73
C ILE A 154 -1.42 10.83 -0.94
N ALA A 155 -0.15 10.76 -1.35
CA ALA A 155 0.87 9.99 -0.66
C ALA A 155 1.10 10.48 0.78
N LEU A 156 1.17 11.79 0.98
CA LEU A 156 1.37 12.40 2.29
C LEU A 156 0.22 12.05 3.24
N ILE A 157 -1.02 12.27 2.81
CA ILE A 157 -2.21 12.04 3.64
C ILE A 157 -2.35 10.57 3.98
N ASN A 158 -2.33 9.70 2.96
CA ASN A 158 -2.47 8.27 3.16
C ASN A 158 -1.31 7.68 3.96
N GLY A 159 -0.10 8.20 3.77
CA GLY A 159 1.07 7.83 4.54
C GLY A 159 0.94 8.17 6.01
N ILE A 160 0.53 9.41 6.35
CA ILE A 160 0.27 9.83 7.73
C ILE A 160 -0.82 8.96 8.35
N THR A 161 -1.95 8.75 7.65
CA THR A 161 -3.05 7.90 8.13
C THR A 161 -2.56 6.50 8.46
N CYS A 162 -1.82 5.86 7.55
CA CYS A 162 -1.29 4.52 7.78
C CYS A 162 -0.30 4.48 8.94
N ILE A 163 0.58 5.47 9.07
CA ILE A 163 1.53 5.58 10.19
C ILE A 163 0.78 5.66 11.53
N VAL A 164 -0.22 6.54 11.64
CA VAL A 164 -1.01 6.70 12.86
C VAL A 164 -1.70 5.39 13.23
N ILE A 165 -2.38 4.74 12.28
CA ILE A 165 -3.07 3.46 12.53
C ILE A 165 -2.08 2.38 12.96
N LEU A 166 -0.93 2.25 12.28
CA LEU A 166 0.06 1.23 12.62
C LEU A 166 0.74 1.48 13.96
N VAL A 167 0.99 2.73 14.33
CA VAL A 167 1.49 3.12 15.65
C VAL A 167 0.50 2.77 16.75
N ILE A 168 -0.79 3.05 16.54
CA ILE A 168 -1.86 2.66 17.47
C ILE A 168 -1.91 1.13 17.58
N LEU A 169 -1.98 0.41 16.45
CA LEU A 169 -2.02 -1.05 16.43
C LEU A 169 -0.81 -1.68 17.11
N PHE A 170 0.39 -1.13 16.93
CA PHE A 170 1.58 -1.63 17.60
C PHE A 170 1.53 -1.41 19.11
N THR A 171 0.91 -0.31 19.55
CA THR A 171 0.76 0.02 20.97
C THR A 171 -0.29 -0.87 21.64
N VAL A 172 -1.45 -1.09 21.01
CA VAL A 172 -2.57 -1.85 21.60
C VAL A 172 -2.52 -3.35 21.31
N ALA A 173 -1.88 -3.76 20.21
CA ALA A 173 -1.84 -5.14 19.74
C ALA A 173 -0.46 -5.53 19.15
N PRO A 174 0.66 -5.40 19.91
CA PRO A 174 2.01 -5.68 19.41
C PRO A 174 2.23 -7.12 18.93
N LYS A 175 1.37 -8.06 19.35
CA LYS A 175 1.39 -9.46 18.89
C LYS A 175 1.13 -9.60 17.38
N LEU A 176 0.43 -8.65 16.76
CA LEU A 176 0.17 -8.66 15.31
C LEU A 176 1.46 -8.53 14.49
N PHE A 177 2.45 -7.79 15.01
CA PHE A 177 3.72 -7.52 14.35
C PHE A 177 4.75 -8.66 14.53
N ASN A 178 4.46 -9.65 15.38
CA ASN A 178 5.39 -10.72 15.73
C ASN A 178 4.88 -12.09 15.30
N VAL A 179 5.75 -12.91 14.73
CA VAL A 179 5.43 -14.32 14.44
C VAL A 179 5.58 -15.11 15.73
N ILE A 180 4.48 -15.64 16.26
CA ILE A 180 4.51 -16.57 17.38
C ILE A 180 5.04 -17.90 16.83
N LYS A 181 6.26 -18.28 17.23
CA LYS A 181 6.77 -19.64 17.01
C LYS A 181 6.11 -20.54 18.04
N TYR A 182 5.20 -21.41 17.61
CA TYR A 182 4.77 -22.51 18.47
C TYR A 182 5.95 -23.49 18.58
N ASN A 183 6.48 -23.67 19.80
CA ASN A 183 7.41 -24.77 20.06
C ASN A 183 6.70 -26.07 19.69
N ARG A 184 7.30 -26.82 18.76
CA ARG A 184 6.87 -28.18 18.46
C ARG A 184 7.34 -29.04 19.63
N TYR A 185 6.41 -29.60 20.39
CA TYR A 185 6.67 -30.81 21.17
C TYR A 185 6.68 -32.01 20.22
#